data_AF-A0A961PNB4-F1
#
_entry.id   AF-A0A961PNB4-F1
#
_cell.length_a   1.000
_cell.length_b   1.000
_cell.length_c   1.000
_cell.angle_alpha   90.00
_cell.angle_beta   90.00
_cell.angle_gamma   90.00
#
_symmetry.space_group_name_H-M   'P 1'
#
loop_
_entity.id
_entity.type
_entity.pdbx_description
1 polymer ?
#
loop_
_entity_poly.entity_id
_entity_poly.type
_entity_poly.pdbx_seq_one_letter_code
_entity_poly.pdbx_strand_id
1 'polypeptide(L)'
;MPRALDPEKLKRKAMQRTRLKNFGDDYYQEGLEVLCESLNRDSRVNAYGYFLAESTLVSFLETRLLLQRKRDRNDPVLQTRLIDPIIVSGLARTGTTALHRMLASAPLHRGLEWWELNLPMNRTVSDSREDRIKTAEAIIRPRELFT
;
A
#
# COMPACT_ATOMS: atom_id res chain seq x y z
N MET A 1 3.04 -25.45 -11.01
CA MET A 1 3.03 -24.25 -11.87
C MET A 1 2.69 -23.04 -10.99
N PRO A 2 3.39 -21.90 -11.10
CA PRO A 2 3.00 -20.72 -10.33
C PRO A 2 1.55 -20.36 -10.69
N ARG A 3 0.73 -20.14 -9.65
CA ARG A 3 -0.70 -19.90 -9.81
C ARG A 3 -0.88 -18.49 -10.33
N ALA A 4 -1.50 -18.33 -11.50
CA ALA A 4 -1.77 -17.02 -12.09
C ALA A 4 -2.49 -16.09 -11.10
N LEU A 5 -2.09 -14.81 -11.09
CA LEU A 5 -2.76 -13.76 -10.33
C LEU A 5 -4.15 -13.55 -10.91
N ASP A 6 -5.16 -13.59 -10.05
CA ASP A 6 -6.56 -13.47 -10.43
C ASP A 6 -7.21 -12.40 -9.54
N PRO A 7 -7.64 -11.26 -10.11
CA PRO A 7 -8.24 -10.14 -9.38
C PRO A 7 -9.33 -10.56 -8.38
N GLU A 8 -10.21 -11.49 -8.77
CA GLU A 8 -11.30 -11.94 -7.91
C GLU A 8 -10.81 -12.80 -6.75
N LYS A 9 -9.78 -13.62 -6.97
CA LYS A 9 -9.13 -14.34 -5.86
C LYS A 9 -8.45 -13.38 -4.88
N LEU A 10 -7.81 -12.33 -5.38
CA LEU A 10 -7.15 -11.30 -4.56
C LEU A 10 -8.18 -10.53 -3.72
N LYS A 11 -9.26 -10.06 -4.34
CA LYS A 11 -10.40 -9.41 -3.66
C LYS A 11 -10.97 -10.32 -2.58
N ARG A 12 -11.22 -11.58 -2.88
CA ARG A 12 -11.74 -12.56 -1.91
C ARG A 12 -10.79 -12.77 -0.72
N LYS A 13 -9.48 -12.86 -0.95
CA LYS A 13 -8.49 -12.95 0.14
C LYS A 13 -8.51 -11.72 1.04
N ALA A 14 -8.57 -10.52 0.45
CA ALA A 14 -8.67 -9.27 1.21
C ALA A 14 -9.96 -9.19 2.04
N MET A 15 -11.10 -9.60 1.46
CA MET A 15 -12.39 -9.67 2.17
C MET A 15 -12.35 -10.65 3.34
N GLN A 16 -11.72 -11.82 3.17
CA GLN A 16 -11.59 -12.82 4.23
C GLN A 16 -10.75 -12.31 5.41
N ARG A 17 -9.63 -11.63 5.13
CA ARG A 17 -8.72 -11.12 6.17
C ARG A 17 -9.30 -9.94 6.94
N THR A 18 -9.99 -9.03 6.26
CA THR A 18 -10.59 -7.84 6.88
C THR A 18 -12.00 -8.05 7.41
N ARG A 19 -12.68 -9.10 6.94
CA ARG A 19 -14.13 -9.34 7.13
C ARG A 19 -15.02 -8.21 6.59
N LEU A 20 -14.52 -7.48 5.59
CA LEU A 20 -15.24 -6.39 4.91
C LEU A 20 -15.51 -6.79 3.45
N LYS A 21 -16.51 -6.16 2.84
CA LYS A 21 -16.91 -6.44 1.45
C LYS A 21 -17.04 -5.19 0.58
N ASN A 22 -17.14 -4.01 1.19
CA ASN A 22 -17.32 -2.75 0.47
C ASN A 22 -15.96 -2.13 0.10
N PHE A 23 -15.61 -2.17 -1.18
CA PHE A 23 -14.42 -1.52 -1.72
C PHE A 23 -14.65 -0.05 -2.13
N GLY A 24 -15.90 0.43 -2.05
CA GLY A 24 -16.29 1.76 -2.53
C GLY A 24 -16.36 1.80 -4.05
N ASP A 25 -15.92 2.93 -4.61
CA ASP A 25 -15.82 3.19 -6.05
C ASP A 25 -15.07 2.05 -6.79
N ASP A 26 -15.49 1.72 -8.00
CA ASP A 26 -14.96 0.63 -8.82
C ASP A 26 -13.78 1.03 -9.72
N TYR A 27 -13.36 2.30 -9.75
CA TYR A 27 -12.28 2.80 -10.61
C TYR A 27 -10.96 1.99 -10.55
N TYR A 28 -10.71 1.31 -9.42
CA TYR A 28 -9.48 0.54 -9.21
C TYR A 28 -9.49 -0.84 -9.91
N GLN A 29 -10.66 -1.33 -10.33
CA GLN A 29 -10.83 -2.69 -10.84
C GLN A 29 -10.12 -2.87 -12.17
N GLU A 30 -10.27 -1.92 -13.10
CA GLU A 30 -9.58 -1.94 -14.39
C GLU A 30 -8.05 -1.97 -14.20
N GLY A 31 -7.51 -1.09 -13.37
CA GLY A 31 -6.07 -1.05 -13.09
C GLY A 31 -5.55 -2.35 -12.46
N LEU A 32 -6.35 -3.01 -11.60
CA LEU A 32 -6.00 -4.31 -11.02
C LEU A 32 -6.01 -5.41 -12.07
N GLU A 33 -7.00 -5.45 -12.96
CA GLU A 33 -7.11 -6.42 -14.04
C GLU A 33 -5.93 -6.33 -15.00
N VAL A 34 -5.64 -5.13 -15.50
CA VAL A 34 -4.51 -4.87 -16.41
C VAL A 34 -3.18 -5.23 -15.75
N LEU A 35 -2.99 -4.89 -14.47
CA LEU A 35 -1.78 -5.22 -13.74
C LEU A 35 -1.62 -6.74 -13.55
N CYS A 36 -2.69 -7.45 -13.19
CA CYS A 36 -2.66 -8.90 -13.08
C CYS A 36 -2.38 -9.58 -14.42
N GLU A 37 -3.00 -9.11 -15.51
CA GLU A 37 -2.74 -9.61 -16.86
C GLU A 37 -1.27 -9.42 -17.25
N SER A 38 -0.73 -8.21 -17.08
CA SER A 38 0.66 -7.93 -17.43
C SER A 38 1.65 -8.72 -16.58
N LEU A 39 1.40 -8.88 -15.28
CA LEU A 39 2.23 -9.74 -14.43
C LEU A 39 2.18 -11.21 -14.86
N ASN A 40 1.02 -11.71 -15.26
CA ASN A 40 0.88 -13.09 -15.71
C ASN A 40 1.53 -13.35 -17.09
N ARG A 41 1.44 -12.39 -18.01
CA ARG A 41 1.87 -12.55 -19.42
C ARG A 41 3.30 -12.06 -19.66
N ASP A 42 3.60 -10.86 -19.21
CA ASP A 42 4.79 -10.11 -19.62
C ASP A 42 5.94 -10.26 -18.62
N SER A 43 5.63 -10.61 -17.37
CA SER A 43 6.64 -10.72 -16.32
C SER A 43 7.27 -12.11 -16.25
N ARG A 44 8.60 -12.19 -16.35
CA ARG A 44 9.38 -13.42 -16.10
C ARG A 44 9.61 -13.64 -14.60
N VAL A 45 8.58 -13.41 -13.78
CA VAL A 45 8.69 -13.55 -12.33
C VAL A 45 8.72 -15.02 -11.93
N ASN A 46 9.65 -15.35 -11.05
CA ASN A 46 9.72 -16.68 -10.45
C ASN A 46 8.61 -16.85 -9.39
N ALA A 47 8.49 -18.06 -8.82
CA ALA A 47 7.46 -18.36 -7.82
C ALA A 47 7.49 -17.41 -6.60
N TYR A 48 8.68 -16.95 -6.19
CA TYR A 48 8.85 -16.00 -5.11
C TYR A 48 8.33 -14.60 -5.48
N GLY A 49 8.61 -14.14 -6.71
CA GLY A 49 8.07 -12.88 -7.23
C GLY A 49 6.54 -12.89 -7.31
N TYR A 50 5.94 -14.00 -7.74
CA TYR A 50 4.48 -14.17 -7.71
C TYR A 50 3.91 -14.07 -6.29
N PHE A 51 4.56 -14.71 -5.32
CA PHE A 51 4.15 -14.63 -3.92
C PHE A 51 4.22 -13.19 -3.38
N LEU A 52 5.29 -12.47 -3.66
CA LEU A 52 5.44 -11.06 -3.26
C LEU A 52 4.38 -10.17 -3.93
N ALA A 53 4.14 -10.33 -5.23
CA ALA A 53 3.13 -9.58 -5.96
C ALA A 53 1.72 -9.84 -5.41
N GLU A 54 1.35 -11.12 -5.22
CA GLU A 54 0.07 -11.50 -4.61
C GLU A 54 -0.10 -10.87 -3.22
N SER A 55 0.91 -10.99 -2.36
CA SER A 55 0.87 -10.44 -1.00
C SER A 55 0.69 -8.91 -1.00
N THR A 56 1.41 -8.22 -1.90
CA THR A 56 1.35 -6.77 -2.06
C THR A 56 -0.02 -6.30 -2.55
N LEU A 57 -0.56 -6.95 -3.59
CA LEU A 57 -1.88 -6.59 -4.13
C LEU A 57 -3.00 -6.83 -3.12
N VAL A 58 -2.95 -7.95 -2.39
CA VAL A 58 -3.91 -8.21 -1.30
C VAL A 58 -3.78 -7.14 -0.21
N SER A 59 -2.57 -6.74 0.17
CA SER A 59 -2.33 -5.67 1.17
C SER A 59 -2.95 -4.31 0.76
N PHE A 60 -2.87 -3.94 -0.52
CA PHE A 60 -3.51 -2.73 -1.04
C PHE A 60 -5.04 -2.83 -1.02
N LEU A 61 -5.59 -3.99 -1.39
CA LEU A 61 -7.02 -4.26 -1.34
C LEU A 61 -7.57 -4.24 0.10
N GLU A 62 -6.84 -4.80 1.07
CA GLU A 62 -7.17 -4.71 2.50
C GLU A 62 -7.22 -3.25 2.95
N THR A 63 -6.21 -2.47 2.58
CA THR A 63 -6.14 -1.03 2.91
C THR A 63 -7.33 -0.28 2.35
N ARG A 64 -7.73 -0.57 1.09
CA ARG A 64 -8.92 0.02 0.47
C ARG A 64 -10.20 -0.31 1.24
N LEU A 65 -10.41 -1.57 1.62
CA LEU A 65 -11.57 -1.99 2.42
C LEU A 65 -11.63 -1.25 3.77
N LEU A 66 -10.49 -1.13 4.45
CA LEU A 66 -10.40 -0.44 5.74
C LEU A 66 -10.67 1.07 5.58
N LEU A 67 -10.16 1.68 4.52
CA LEU A 67 -10.41 3.09 4.22
C LEU A 67 -11.88 3.34 3.90
N GLN A 68 -12.49 2.47 3.08
CA GLN A 68 -13.92 2.56 2.77
C GLN A 68 -14.78 2.40 4.03
N ARG A 69 -14.45 1.47 4.92
CA ARG A 69 -15.16 1.35 6.22
C ARG A 69 -15.10 2.64 7.04
N LYS A 70 -13.99 3.38 7.02
CA LYS A 70 -13.89 4.68 7.68
C LYS A 70 -14.77 5.74 7.00
N ARG A 71 -14.81 5.75 5.67
CA ARG A 71 -15.70 6.63 4.90
C ARG A 71 -17.18 6.36 5.22
N ASP A 72 -17.59 5.09 5.19
CA ASP A 72 -18.96 4.67 5.50
C ASP A 72 -19.39 5.08 6.91
N ARG A 73 -18.45 5.16 7.85
CA ARG A 73 -18.68 5.62 9.24
C ARG A 73 -18.54 7.12 9.43
N ASN A 74 -18.26 7.87 8.38
CA ASN A 74 -17.99 9.30 8.43
C ASN A 74 -16.92 9.64 9.50
N ASP A 75 -15.83 8.85 9.54
CA ASP A 75 -14.76 9.00 10.54
C ASP A 75 -14.21 10.45 10.49
N PRO A 76 -14.23 11.21 11.61
CA PRO A 76 -13.78 12.59 11.65
C PRO A 76 -12.38 12.82 11.10
N VAL A 77 -11.50 11.81 11.18
CA VAL A 77 -10.14 11.92 10.63
C VAL A 77 -10.15 12.22 9.14
N LEU A 78 -11.14 11.71 8.40
CA LEU A 78 -11.26 11.92 6.96
C LEU A 78 -11.84 13.30 6.60
N GLN A 79 -12.38 14.02 7.57
CA GLN A 79 -12.86 15.39 7.42
C GLN A 79 -11.79 16.43 7.80
N THR A 80 -10.63 15.98 8.30
CA THR A 80 -9.52 16.85 8.67
C THR A 80 -9.10 17.68 7.45
N ARG A 81 -9.11 19.01 7.60
CA ARG A 81 -8.63 19.91 6.56
C ARG A 81 -7.14 19.66 6.32
N LEU A 82 -6.80 19.29 5.09
CA LEU A 82 -5.42 19.19 4.66
C LEU A 82 -4.84 20.60 4.50
N ILE A 83 -3.61 20.79 4.97
CA ILE A 83 -2.78 21.95 4.63
C ILE A 83 -2.27 21.82 3.20
N ASP A 84 -1.90 22.94 2.57
CA ASP A 84 -1.38 22.94 1.20
C ASP A 84 -0.11 22.06 1.10
N PRO A 85 -0.14 20.95 0.33
CA PRO A 85 0.97 20.01 0.30
C PRO A 85 2.04 20.45 -0.70
N ILE A 86 3.30 20.16 -0.38
CA ILE A 86 4.41 20.26 -1.34
C ILE A 86 4.60 18.88 -1.99
N ILE A 87 4.44 18.81 -3.31
CA ILE A 87 4.62 17.57 -4.09
C ILE A 87 5.93 17.65 -4.86
N VAL A 88 6.87 16.77 -4.54
CA VAL A 88 8.12 16.63 -5.31
C VAL A 88 7.90 15.62 -6.43
N SER A 89 8.05 16.06 -7.68
CA SER A 89 7.99 15.19 -8.86
C SER A 89 9.19 15.43 -9.78
N GLY A 90 9.55 14.43 -10.58
CA GLY A 90 10.70 14.47 -11.49
C GLY A 90 11.14 13.07 -11.90
N LEU A 91 12.01 12.98 -12.90
CA LEU A 91 12.56 11.70 -13.35
C LEU A 91 13.38 11.03 -12.24
N ALA A 92 13.48 9.71 -12.29
CA ALA A 92 14.42 8.98 -11.45
C ALA A 92 15.83 9.55 -11.61
N ARG A 93 16.59 9.63 -10.51
CA ARG A 93 17.99 10.11 -10.48
C ARG A 93 18.20 11.61 -10.71
N THR A 94 17.17 12.45 -10.56
CA THR A 94 17.27 13.93 -10.65
C THR A 94 17.40 14.63 -9.29
N GLY A 95 17.78 13.90 -8.24
CA GLY A 95 17.90 14.46 -6.89
C GLY A 95 16.58 14.64 -6.12
N THR A 96 15.45 14.17 -6.67
CA THR A 96 14.12 14.24 -6.01
C THR A 96 14.11 13.61 -4.62
N THR A 97 14.84 12.52 -4.39
CA THR A 97 14.98 11.92 -3.06
C THR A 97 15.69 12.84 -2.06
N ALA A 98 16.75 13.52 -2.49
CA ALA A 98 17.49 14.45 -1.63
C ALA A 98 16.64 15.67 -1.29
N LEU A 99 15.97 16.25 -2.29
CA LEU A 99 15.04 17.36 -2.11
C LEU A 99 13.88 17.00 -1.18
N HIS A 100 13.23 15.84 -1.39
CA HIS A 100 12.15 15.37 -0.54
C HIS A 100 12.60 15.24 0.92
N ARG A 101 13.76 14.62 1.17
CA ARG A 101 14.32 14.46 2.52
C ARG A 101 14.65 15.80 3.17
N MET A 102 15.23 16.74 2.41
CA MET A 102 15.53 18.08 2.89
C MET A 102 14.26 18.82 3.34
N LEU A 103 13.22 18.82 2.49
CA LEU A 103 11.93 19.45 2.82
C LEU A 103 11.27 18.79 4.04
N ALA A 104 11.30 17.46 4.13
CA ALA A 104 10.73 16.70 5.23
C ALA A 104 11.47 16.89 6.57
N SER A 105 12.74 17.31 6.55
CA SER A 105 13.52 17.58 7.76
C SER A 105 13.19 18.92 8.44
N ALA A 106 12.46 19.81 7.76
CA ALA A 106 12.09 21.10 8.33
C ALA A 106 11.04 20.93 9.46
N PRO A 107 11.16 21.65 10.59
CA PRO A 107 10.31 21.43 11.78
C PRO A 107 8.79 21.60 11.57
N LEU A 108 8.39 22.41 10.58
CA LEU A 108 6.99 22.67 10.26
C LEU A 108 6.45 21.77 9.14
N HIS A 109 7.27 20.85 8.62
CA HIS A 109 6.89 19.91 7.59
C HIS A 109 6.86 18.49 8.13
N ARG A 110 6.04 17.66 7.48
CA ARG A 110 5.93 16.24 7.78
C ARG A 110 6.05 15.46 6.48
N GLY A 111 7.12 14.67 6.35
CA GLY A 111 7.21 13.65 5.32
C GLY A 111 6.31 12.45 5.64
N LEU A 112 5.87 11.72 4.61
CA LEU A 112 5.25 10.41 4.82
C LEU A 112 6.33 9.40 5.15
N GLU A 113 6.24 8.82 6.33
CA GLU A 113 7.16 7.77 6.75
C GLU A 113 6.89 6.49 5.97
N TRP A 114 7.95 5.71 5.70
CA TRP A 114 7.84 4.51 4.86
C TRP A 114 6.81 3.51 5.41
N TRP A 115 6.75 3.34 6.74
CA TRP A 115 5.78 2.44 7.37
C TRP A 115 4.34 2.91 7.18
N GLU A 116 4.09 4.22 7.08
CA GLU A 116 2.74 4.78 6.85
C GLU A 116 2.26 4.51 5.44
N LEU A 117 3.18 4.51 4.46
CA LEU A 117 2.86 4.18 3.08
C LEU A 117 2.47 2.70 2.92
N ASN A 118 3.07 1.82 3.73
CA ASN A 118 2.86 0.38 3.61
C ASN A 118 1.74 -0.15 4.52
N LEU A 119 1.60 0.42 5.72
CA LEU A 119 0.62 0.01 6.74
C LEU A 119 -0.12 1.23 7.33
N PRO A 120 -0.84 2.01 6.50
CA PRO A 120 -1.50 3.24 6.95
C PRO A 120 -2.64 2.99 7.95
N MET A 121 -3.25 1.82 7.88
CA MET A 121 -4.49 1.48 8.58
C MET A 121 -4.25 0.37 9.61
N ASN A 122 -4.97 0.46 10.73
CA ASN A 122 -5.05 -0.64 11.69
C ASN A 122 -5.83 -1.79 11.04
N ARG A 123 -5.21 -2.97 10.94
CA ARG A 123 -5.83 -4.20 10.43
C ARG A 123 -6.62 -4.92 11.50
N THR A 124 -6.16 -4.81 12.76
CA THR A 124 -6.88 -5.29 13.94
C THR A 124 -7.18 -4.15 14.92
N VAL A 125 -8.09 -4.39 15.87
CA VAL A 125 -8.45 -3.40 16.91
C VAL A 125 -7.26 -3.13 17.85
N SER A 126 -6.40 -4.13 18.04
CA SER A 126 -5.22 -4.07 18.90
C SER A 126 -3.97 -3.53 18.22
N ASP A 127 -3.99 -3.26 16.91
CA ASP A 127 -2.80 -2.79 16.20
C ASP A 127 -2.36 -1.41 16.72
N SER A 128 -1.22 -1.39 17.40
CA SER A 128 -0.58 -0.13 17.79
C SER A 128 0.23 0.47 16.65
N ARG A 129 0.65 1.73 16.80
CA ARG A 129 1.60 2.37 15.89
C ARG A 129 2.92 1.60 15.85
N GLU A 130 3.42 1.16 17.01
CA GLU A 130 4.69 0.45 17.15
C GLU A 130 4.65 -0.92 16.46
N ASP A 131 3.53 -1.64 16.55
CA ASP A 131 3.36 -2.94 15.88
C ASP A 131 3.41 -2.79 14.36
N ARG A 132 2.80 -1.72 13.83
CA ARG A 132 2.83 -1.42 12.40
C ARG A 132 4.23 -1.01 11.94
N ILE A 133 4.96 -0.23 12.72
CA ILE A 133 6.36 0.11 12.44
C ILE A 133 7.21 -1.17 12.40
N LYS A 134 7.12 -2.03 13.42
CA LYS A 134 7.86 -3.30 13.47
C LYS A 134 7.53 -4.21 12.29
N THR A 135 6.24 -4.31 11.95
CA THR A 135 5.78 -5.12 10.81
C THR A 135 6.30 -4.56 9.49
N ALA A 136 6.27 -3.24 9.32
CA ALA A 136 6.81 -2.56 8.15
C ALA A 136 8.33 -2.78 8.03
N GLU A 137 9.10 -2.59 9.09
CA GLU A 137 10.54 -2.81 9.10
C GLU A 137 10.91 -4.26 8.73
N ALA A 138 10.11 -5.24 9.17
CA ALA A 138 10.32 -6.64 8.82
C ALA A 138 10.19 -6.92 7.30
N ILE A 139 9.49 -6.05 6.55
CA ILE A 139 9.41 -6.13 5.08
C ILE A 139 10.70 -5.61 4.42
N ILE A 140 11.40 -4.65 5.05
CA ILE A 140 12.64 -4.06 4.51
C ILE A 140 13.86 -4.95 4.80
N ARG A 141 13.96 -5.54 5.99
CA ARG A 141 15.15 -6.32 6.40
C ARG A 141 15.61 -7.39 5.40
N PRO A 142 14.71 -8.13 4.70
CA PRO A 142 15.13 -9.07 3.67
C PRO A 142 15.71 -8.41 2.41
N ARG A 143 15.36 -7.15 2.13
CA ARG A 143 15.77 -6.39 0.94
C ARG A 143 17.20 -5.87 1.05
N GLU A 144 17.71 -5.70 2.26
CA GLU A 144 19.10 -5.33 2.56
C GLU A 144 20.07 -6.53 2.46
N LEU A 145 19.56 -7.76 2.43
CA LEU A 145 20.38 -8.98 2.30
C LEU A 145 20.80 -9.29 0.86
N PHE A 146 20.32 -8.52 -0.13
CA PHE A 146 20.60 -8.71 -1.56
C PHE A 146 21.28 -7.49 -2.22
N THR A 147 21.86 -6.60 -1.41
CA THR A 147 22.80 -5.53 -1.78
C THR A 147 24.09 -5.74 -1.02
#